data_AF-A0A814TU02-F1
#
_entry.id   AF-A0A814TU02-F1
#
_cell.length_a   1.000
_cell.length_b   1.000
_cell.length_c   1.000
_cell.angle_alpha   90.00
_cell.angle_beta   90.00
_cell.angle_gamma   90.00
#
_symmetry.space_group_name_H-M   'P 1'
#
loop_
_entity.id
_entity.type
_entity.pdbx_description
1 polymer ?
#
loop_
_entity_poly.entity_id
_entity_poly.type
_entity_poly.pdbx_seq_one_letter_code
_entity_poly.pdbx_strand_id
1 'polypeptide(L)' 'VGFMPYERRAMELMKVGRDKRALKYVKARLGSHQRAKKKRDELQAAILAQRKAHK' A
#
# COMPACT_ATOMS: atom_id res chain seq x y z
N VAL A 1 5.21 14.16 -8.57
CA VAL A 1 5.80 13.26 -7.54
C VAL A 1 4.90 12.05 -7.42
N GLY A 2 5.31 10.90 -7.98
CA GLY A 2 4.46 9.70 -8.11
C GLY A 2 4.86 8.59 -7.14
N PHE A 3 4.02 7.55 -7.06
CA PHE A 3 4.28 6.38 -6.24
C PHE A 3 5.49 5.58 -6.74
N MET A 4 6.32 5.11 -5.81
CA MET A 4 7.44 4.25 -6.14
C MET A 4 6.94 2.91 -6.72
N PRO A 5 7.73 2.19 -7.53
CA PRO A 5 7.31 0.92 -8.14
C PRO A 5 6.81 -0.12 -7.14
N TYR A 6 7.39 -0.17 -5.93
CA TYR A 6 6.92 -1.08 -4.88
C TYR A 6 5.61 -0.64 -4.23
N GLU A 7 5.35 0.67 -4.15
CA GLU A 7 4.10 1.22 -3.61
C GLU A 7 2.94 0.95 -4.58
N ARG A 8 3.19 1.05 -5.88
CA ARG A 8 2.22 0.65 -6.92
C ARG A 8 1.81 -0.81 -6.79
N ARG A 9 2.79 -1.72 -6.69
CA ARG A 9 2.52 -3.15 -6.50
C ARG A 9 1.81 -3.45 -5.17
N ALA A 10 2.13 -2.72 -4.10
CA ALA A 10 1.43 -2.85 -2.83
C ALA A 10 -0.03 -2.39 -2.93
N MET A 11 -0.30 -1.28 -3.62
CA MET A 11 -1.66 -0.82 -3.88
C MET A 11 -2.47 -1.80 -4.74
N GLU A 12 -1.86 -2.43 -5.75
CA GLU A 12 -2.54 -3.46 -6.56
C GLU A 12 -2.95 -4.66 -5.70
N LEU A 13 -2.05 -5.14 -4.83
CA LEU A 13 -2.37 -6.23 -3.91
C LEU A 13 -3.50 -5.87 -2.94
N MET A 14 -3.56 -4.62 -2.48
CA MET A 14 -4.63 -4.11 -1.61
C MET A 14 -5.96 -3.96 -2.35
N LYS A 15 -5.94 -3.53 -3.62
CA LYS A 15 -7.17 -3.43 -4.45
C LYS A 15 -7.85 -4.79 -4.65
N VAL A 16 -7.07 -5.88 -4.71
CA VAL A 16 -7.54 -7.27 -4.83
C VAL A 16 -7.92 -7.87 -3.47
N GLY A 17 -7.79 -7.13 -2.35
CA GLY A 17 -8.12 -7.61 -1.01
C GLY A 17 -7.08 -8.58 -0.41
N ARG A 18 -5.83 -8.57 -0.91
CA ARG A 18 -4.74 -9.43 -0.42
C ARG A 18 -3.84 -8.71 0.59
N ASP A 19 -4.43 -8.16 1.65
CA ASP A 19 -3.73 -7.29 2.61
C ASP A 19 -2.57 -7.98 3.36
N LYS A 20 -2.73 -9.25 3.74
CA LYS A 20 -1.67 -10.04 4.39
C LYS A 20 -0.44 -10.17 3.48
N ARG A 21 -0.66 -10.29 2.17
CA ARG A 21 0.42 -10.39 1.17
C ARG A 21 1.04 -9.02 0.89
N ALA A 22 0.23 -7.96 0.84
CA ALA A 22 0.72 -6.59 0.74
C ALA A 22 1.62 -6.22 1.92
N LEU A 23 1.22 -6.57 3.15
CA LEU A 23 2.02 -6.31 4.35
C LEU A 23 3.34 -7.09 4.37
N LYS A 24 3.35 -8.37 3.94
CA LYS A 24 4.60 -9.13 3.77
C LYS A 24 5.51 -8.49 2.73
N TYR A 25 4.95 -8.05 1.60
CA TYR A 25 5.71 -7.39 0.54
C TYR A 25 6.33 -6.08 0.99
N VAL A 26 5.56 -5.21 1.66
CA VAL A 26 6.06 -3.93 2.19
C VAL A 26 7.08 -4.15 3.30
N LYS A 27 6.87 -5.14 4.19
CA LYS A 27 7.85 -5.53 5.23
C LYS A 27 9.18 -5.98 4.62
N ALA A 28 9.15 -6.77 3.55
CA ALA A 28 10.37 -7.21 2.85
C ALA A 28 11.17 -6.03 2.24
N ARG A 29 10.52 -4.91 1.95
CA ARG A 29 11.18 -3.70 1.39
C ARG A 29 11.64 -2.72 2.46
N LEU A 30 10.87 -2.54 3.54
CA LEU A 30 11.16 -1.57 4.61
C LEU A 30 11.91 -2.17 5.81
N GLY A 31 11.96 -3.50 5.93
CA GLY A 31 12.67 -4.24 6.98
C GLY A 31 11.98 -4.29 8.35
N SER A 32 11.08 -3.35 8.66
CA SER A 32 10.37 -3.28 9.96
C SER A 32 8.87 -3.47 9.84
N HIS A 33 8.27 -4.19 10.79
CA HIS A 33 6.82 -4.42 10.86
C HIS A 33 6.04 -3.13 11.17
N GLN A 34 6.56 -2.28 12.06
CA GLN A 34 5.93 -1.01 12.40
C GLN A 34 5.92 -0.07 11.18
N ARG A 35 7.04 0.02 10.47
CA ARG A 35 7.15 0.80 9.22
C ARG A 35 6.21 0.26 8.14
N ALA A 36 6.10 -1.06 8.03
CA ALA A 36 5.19 -1.69 7.06
C ALA A 36 3.72 -1.40 7.36
N LYS A 37 3.30 -1.40 8.64
CA LYS A 37 1.95 -0.99 9.04
C LYS A 37 1.68 0.47 8.68
N LYS A 38 2.59 1.38 9.05
CA LYS A 38 2.47 2.80 8.73
C LYS A 38 2.34 3.03 7.21
N LYS A 39 3.22 2.40 6.43
CA LYS A 39 3.18 2.50 4.97
C LYS A 39 1.91 1.87 4.37
N ARG A 40 1.39 0.78 4.95
CA ARG A 40 0.11 0.21 4.53
C ARG A 40 -1.03 1.21 4.73
N ASP A 41 -1.08 1.87 5.88
CA ASP A 41 -2.15 2.81 6.21
C ASP A 41 -2.10 4.05 5.29
N GLU A 42 -0.90 4.54 4.99
CA GLU A 42 -0.67 5.59 3.97
C GLU A 42 -1.21 5.18 2.59
N LEU A 43 -0.88 3.96 2.12
CA LEU A 43 -1.34 3.47 0.82
C LEU A 43 -2.85 3.24 0.78
N GLN A 44 -3.43 2.78 1.89
CA GLN A 44 -4.87 2.57 2.00
C GLN A 44 -5.64 3.89 1.97
N ALA A 45 -5.14 4.92 2.67
CA ALA A 45 -5.68 6.28 2.57
C ALA A 45 -5.58 6.83 1.14
N ALA A 46 -4.46 6.60 0.46
CA ALA A 46 -4.28 7.02 -0.93
C ALA A 46 -5.27 6.35 -1.89
N ILE A 47 -5.52 5.05 -1.73
CA ILE A 47 -6.53 4.33 -2.55
C ILE A 47 -7.93 4.90 -2.30
N LEU A 48 -8.29 5.21 -1.05
CA LEU A 48 -9.58 5.80 -0.72
C LEU A 48 -9.74 7.20 -1.32
N ALA A 49 -8.69 8.03 -1.26
CA ALA A 49 -8.68 9.34 -1.90
C ALA A 49 -8.83 9.23 -3.42
N GLN A 50 -8.12 8.29 -4.06
CA GLN A 50 -8.27 8.02 -5.50
C GLN A 50 -9.69 7.58 -5.87
N ARG A 51 -10.32 6.72 -5.06
CA ARG A 51 -11.71 6.29 -5.27
C ARG A 51 -12.70 7.46 -5.16
N LYS A 52 -12.47 8.39 -4.22
CA LYS A 52 -13.30 9.59 -4.07
C LYS A 52 -13.14 10.56 -5.24
N ALA A 53 -11.92 10.74 -5.75
CA ALA A 53 -11.65 11.63 -6.87
C ALA A 53 -12.19 11.09 -8.21
N HIS A 54 -12.35 9.77 -8.32
CA HIS A 54 -12.95 9.10 -9.49
C HIS A 54 -14.48 9.03 -9.46
N LYS A 55 -15.11 9.54 -8.39
CA LYS A 55 -16.57 9.63 -8.25
C LYS A 55 -17.01 11.06 -8.56
#